data_AF-A0A7R9ZWB9-F1
#
_entry.id   AF-A0A7R9ZWB9-F1
#
_cell.length_a   1.000
_cell.length_b   1.000
_cell.length_c   1.000
_cell.angle_alpha   90.00
_cell.angle_beta   90.00
_cell.angle_gamma   90.00
#
_symmetry.space_group_name_H-M   'P 1'
#
loop_
_entity.id
_entity.type
_entity.pdbx_description
1 polymer ?
#
loop_
_entity_poly.entity_id
_entity_poly.type
_entity_poly.pdbx_seq_one_letter_code
_entity_poly.pdbx_strand_id
1 'polypeptide(L)'
;GREDSKNEDALEAIERRLDERLQARLQAGLESLRTELRAELAAADRHREGGPTPGSSKHKHNERRGSFISLGSGASADNEYKLNQSIWDAAVFVGMPQMGRIGSMLVLLWLLANIFVQVTFSLLVAQNLLKPEFQDDDLHGLRAWRVRIGHDDKYVLGGYSLVDRVCGGDASLELATEQVHKLRLIKDYFPELDNEESRYLPFKMTWLGGEVMCMLSMGIWFLCVFKELSSIMDFLGAFRLLPRGNLTELTCSPDDAFMFTSISCSRRALVALLGFARLLIAIFLFVAGTMYLCYTTSMADLLLNAVALE
;
A
#
# COMPACT_ATOMS: atom_id res chain seq x y z
N GLY A 1 0.54 1.51 48.48
CA GLY A 1 -0.15 0.42 49.20
C GLY A 1 -1.60 0.29 48.76
N ARG A 2 -2.53 0.99 49.42
CA ARG A 2 -3.97 0.86 49.13
C ARG A 2 -4.45 1.67 47.91
N GLU A 3 -3.72 2.74 47.55
CA GLU A 3 -3.99 3.51 46.32
C GLU A 3 -3.47 2.81 45.07
N ASP A 4 -2.30 2.17 45.14
CA ASP A 4 -1.73 1.43 43.99
C ASP A 4 -2.63 0.27 43.56
N SER A 5 -3.19 -0.50 44.51
CA SER A 5 -4.13 -1.59 44.21
C SER A 5 -5.43 -1.10 43.54
N LYS A 6 -5.91 0.12 43.85
CA LYS A 6 -7.10 0.68 43.18
C LYS A 6 -6.82 1.09 41.73
N ASN A 7 -5.60 1.51 41.44
CA ASN A 7 -5.21 1.91 40.09
C ASN A 7 -5.01 0.69 39.19
N GLU A 8 -4.52 -0.42 39.73
CA GLU A 8 -4.36 -1.69 39.02
C GLU A 8 -5.73 -2.30 38.64
N ASP A 9 -6.67 -2.35 39.58
CA ASP A 9 -8.05 -2.80 39.32
C ASP A 9 -8.76 -1.94 38.25
N ALA A 10 -8.52 -0.62 38.26
CA ALA A 10 -9.08 0.31 37.29
C ALA A 10 -8.48 0.11 35.89
N LEU A 11 -7.19 -0.20 35.81
CA LEU A 11 -6.49 -0.46 34.56
C LEU A 11 -6.99 -1.76 33.91
N GLU A 12 -7.12 -2.85 34.67
CA GLU A 12 -7.68 -4.12 34.16
C GLU A 12 -9.13 -3.94 33.66
N ALA A 13 -9.93 -3.13 34.36
CA ALA A 13 -11.30 -2.84 33.94
C ALA A 13 -11.37 -2.04 32.63
N ILE A 14 -10.39 -1.17 32.36
CA ILE A 14 -10.29 -0.43 31.10
C ILE A 14 -9.85 -1.36 29.96
N GLU A 15 -8.85 -2.20 30.20
CA GLU A 15 -8.33 -3.15 29.21
C GLU A 15 -9.42 -4.12 28.73
N ARG A 16 -10.20 -4.71 29.66
CA ARG A 16 -11.34 -5.57 29.31
C ARG A 16 -12.40 -4.85 28.47
N ARG A 17 -12.70 -3.59 28.79
CA ARG A 17 -13.67 -2.79 28.00
C ARG A 17 -13.16 -2.44 26.62
N LEU A 18 -11.84 -2.28 26.46
CA LEU A 18 -11.22 -2.01 25.18
C LEU A 18 -11.28 -3.26 24.30
N ASP A 19 -10.95 -4.43 24.85
CA ASP A 19 -11.02 -5.71 24.16
C ASP A 19 -12.44 -6.05 23.70
N GLU A 20 -13.44 -5.89 24.58
CA GLU A 20 -14.85 -6.13 24.21
C GLU A 20 -15.31 -5.23 23.05
N ARG A 21 -14.91 -3.95 23.05
CA ARG A 21 -15.24 -3.01 21.98
C ARG A 21 -14.51 -3.32 20.68
N LEU A 22 -13.25 -3.73 20.77
CA LEU A 22 -12.44 -4.12 19.61
C LEU A 22 -13.05 -5.36 18.96
N GLN A 23 -13.37 -6.38 19.76
CA GLN A 23 -13.95 -7.64 19.31
C GLN A 23 -15.35 -7.43 18.69
N ALA A 24 -16.18 -6.57 19.28
CA ALA A 24 -17.49 -6.23 18.73
C ALA A 24 -17.39 -5.51 17.37
N ARG A 25 -16.44 -4.57 17.22
CA ARG A 25 -16.21 -3.88 15.93
C ARG A 25 -15.67 -4.83 14.86
N LEU A 26 -14.76 -5.72 15.24
CA LEU A 26 -14.18 -6.69 14.31
C LEU A 26 -15.24 -7.67 13.79
N GLN A 27 -16.12 -8.17 14.67
CA GLN A 27 -17.24 -9.03 14.28
C GLN A 27 -18.24 -8.30 13.38
N ALA A 28 -18.59 -7.05 13.69
CA ALA A 28 -19.50 -6.27 12.85
C ALA A 28 -18.93 -6.03 11.44
N GLY A 29 -17.63 -5.71 11.34
CA GLY A 29 -16.95 -5.55 10.05
C GLY A 29 -16.92 -6.86 9.24
N LEU A 30 -16.65 -7.98 9.91
CA LEU A 30 -16.54 -9.29 9.25
C LEU A 30 -17.90 -9.79 8.73
N GLU A 31 -18.99 -9.56 9.47
CA GLU A 31 -20.34 -9.86 8.98
C GLU A 31 -20.75 -8.93 7.82
N SER A 32 -20.40 -7.63 7.87
CA SER A 32 -20.63 -6.72 6.74
C SER A 32 -19.95 -7.23 5.47
N LEU A 33 -18.67 -7.56 5.55
CA LEU A 33 -17.90 -8.08 4.42
C LEU A 33 -18.49 -9.41 3.88
N ARG A 34 -18.93 -10.28 4.80
CA ARG A 34 -19.56 -11.56 4.45
C ARG A 34 -20.88 -11.36 3.72
N THR A 35 -21.67 -10.34 4.08
CA THR A 35 -22.93 -10.03 3.39
C THR A 35 -22.68 -9.46 1.99
N GLU A 36 -21.67 -8.60 1.84
CA GLU A 36 -21.28 -8.02 0.55
C GLU A 36 -20.76 -9.10 -0.42
N LEU A 37 -19.87 -9.97 0.05
CA LEU A 37 -19.36 -11.09 -0.74
C LEU A 37 -20.47 -12.05 -1.20
N ARG A 38 -21.46 -12.32 -0.34
CA ARG A 38 -22.62 -13.14 -0.71
C ARG A 38 -23.50 -12.47 -1.77
N ALA A 39 -23.67 -11.14 -1.69
CA ALA A 39 -24.44 -10.40 -2.67
C ALA A 39 -23.77 -10.42 -4.06
N GLU A 40 -22.45 -10.25 -4.10
CA GLU A 40 -21.64 -10.36 -5.31
C GLU A 40 -21.69 -11.77 -5.92
N LEU A 41 -21.55 -12.82 -5.10
CA LEU A 41 -21.65 -14.21 -5.58
C LEU A 41 -23.03 -14.50 -6.22
N ALA A 42 -24.10 -14.02 -5.57
CA ALA A 42 -25.46 -14.19 -6.09
C ALA A 42 -25.71 -13.39 -7.37
N ALA A 43 -25.03 -12.25 -7.57
CA ALA A 43 -25.07 -11.51 -8.83
C ALA A 43 -24.33 -12.24 -9.95
N ALA A 44 -23.18 -12.85 -9.65
CA ALA A 44 -22.41 -13.63 -10.61
C ALA A 44 -23.15 -14.89 -11.11
N ASP A 45 -23.85 -15.61 -10.21
CA ASP A 45 -24.63 -16.80 -10.60
C ASP A 45 -25.80 -16.45 -11.54
N ARG A 46 -26.45 -15.29 -11.35
CA ARG A 46 -27.51 -14.82 -12.27
C ARG A 46 -27.02 -14.56 -13.69
N HIS A 47 -25.78 -14.13 -13.85
CA HIS A 47 -25.18 -13.96 -15.19
C HIS A 47 -24.86 -15.29 -15.87
N ARG A 48 -24.67 -16.38 -15.12
CA ARG A 48 -24.34 -17.70 -15.68
C ARG A 48 -25.55 -18.45 -16.22
N GLU A 49 -26.73 -18.23 -15.68
CA GLU A 49 -27.96 -18.92 -16.12
C GLU A 49 -28.67 -18.24 -17.31
N GLY A 50 -28.25 -17.03 -17.71
CA GLY A 50 -28.79 -16.29 -18.86
C GLY A 50 -28.27 -16.73 -20.25
N GLY A 51 -27.82 -17.98 -20.40
CA GLY A 51 -27.32 -18.51 -21.68
C GLY A 51 -28.43 -18.60 -22.74
N PRO A 52 -28.16 -18.22 -24.01
CA PRO A 52 -29.19 -18.15 -25.05
C PRO A 52 -29.77 -19.54 -25.36
N THR A 53 -31.09 -19.65 -25.27
CA THR A 53 -31.85 -20.83 -25.70
C THR A 53 -31.59 -21.12 -27.18
N PRO A 54 -31.33 -22.38 -27.59
CA PRO A 54 -31.08 -22.74 -28.98
C PRO A 54 -32.39 -22.73 -29.78
N GLY A 55 -32.72 -21.57 -30.33
CA GLY A 55 -33.83 -21.37 -31.26
C GLY A 55 -33.40 -21.63 -32.70
N SER A 56 -33.85 -22.76 -33.24
CA SER A 56 -33.75 -23.15 -34.65
C SER A 56 -34.12 -22.01 -35.62
N SER A 57 -33.20 -21.60 -36.48
CA SER A 57 -33.55 -20.92 -37.74
C SER A 57 -32.67 -21.38 -38.89
N LYS A 58 -33.31 -22.08 -39.83
CA LYS A 58 -32.75 -22.46 -41.13
C LYS A 58 -32.78 -21.23 -42.04
N HIS A 59 -31.62 -20.73 -42.48
CA HIS A 59 -31.54 -19.94 -43.70
C HIS A 59 -30.26 -20.24 -44.48
N LYS A 60 -30.46 -20.73 -45.71
CA LYS A 60 -29.47 -20.79 -46.79
C LYS A 60 -29.08 -19.36 -47.22
N HIS A 61 -27.82 -19.11 -47.57
CA HIS A 61 -27.35 -18.89 -48.96
C HIS A 61 -26.00 -18.12 -49.02
N ASN A 62 -25.06 -18.70 -49.80
CA ASN A 62 -23.97 -18.13 -50.64
C ASN A 62 -22.97 -17.05 -50.18
N GLU A 63 -21.71 -17.47 -50.27
CA GLU A 63 -20.58 -16.88 -51.03
C GLU A 63 -20.43 -15.35 -51.14
N ARG A 64 -19.29 -14.84 -50.66
CA ARG A 64 -18.15 -14.50 -51.55
C ARG A 64 -16.85 -14.27 -50.78
N ARG A 65 -15.79 -14.91 -51.29
CA ARG A 65 -14.38 -14.76 -50.96
C ARG A 65 -13.93 -13.29 -51.01
N GLY A 66 -13.29 -12.84 -49.93
CA GLY A 66 -12.31 -11.76 -49.89
C GLY A 66 -11.20 -12.18 -48.92
N SER A 67 -9.99 -12.34 -49.44
CA SER A 67 -8.82 -12.90 -48.76
C SER A 67 -8.41 -12.06 -47.55
N PHE A 68 -8.72 -12.55 -46.35
CA PHE A 68 -8.24 -12.00 -45.07
C PHE A 68 -6.96 -12.75 -44.67
N ILE A 69 -5.85 -12.03 -44.53
CA ILE A 69 -4.63 -12.56 -43.93
C ILE A 69 -4.93 -12.73 -42.44
N SER A 70 -5.29 -13.95 -42.07
CA SER A 70 -5.43 -14.40 -40.70
C SER A 70 -4.06 -14.83 -40.19
N LEU A 71 -3.54 -14.05 -39.24
CA LEU A 71 -2.43 -14.47 -38.38
C LEU A 71 -2.62 -13.79 -37.03
N GLY A 72 -3.09 -14.56 -36.06
CA GLY A 72 -3.00 -14.24 -34.63
C GLY A 72 -4.32 -13.98 -33.92
N SER A 73 -4.92 -15.06 -33.43
CA SER A 73 -5.70 -15.14 -32.18
C SER A 73 -6.89 -14.18 -32.01
N GLY A 74 -8.09 -14.75 -32.07
CA GLY A 74 -9.34 -14.09 -31.67
C GLY A 74 -9.32 -13.64 -30.20
N ALA A 75 -8.97 -12.36 -30.03
CA ALA A 75 -9.18 -11.55 -28.85
C ALA A 75 -9.54 -10.13 -29.29
N SER A 76 -10.56 -9.99 -30.15
CA SER A 76 -11.39 -8.77 -30.15
C SER A 76 -12.37 -8.89 -28.97
N ALA A 77 -11.84 -9.01 -27.76
CA ALA A 77 -12.56 -8.58 -26.59
C ALA A 77 -12.47 -7.05 -26.64
N ASP A 78 -13.62 -6.37 -26.59
CA ASP A 78 -13.68 -4.92 -26.51
C ASP A 78 -12.71 -4.44 -25.42
N ASN A 79 -11.61 -3.81 -25.81
CA ASN A 79 -10.71 -3.11 -24.89
C ASN A 79 -11.40 -1.80 -24.47
N GLU A 80 -12.54 -1.95 -23.80
CA GLU A 80 -13.28 -0.87 -23.18
C GLU A 80 -12.56 -0.49 -21.89
N TYR A 81 -11.92 0.67 -21.87
CA TYR A 81 -11.39 1.24 -20.64
C TYR A 81 -12.52 1.98 -19.92
N LYS A 82 -12.92 1.47 -18.75
CA LYS A 82 -13.87 2.14 -17.88
C LYS A 82 -13.12 3.16 -17.03
N LEU A 83 -13.49 4.43 -17.18
CA LEU A 83 -12.98 5.50 -16.33
C LEU A 83 -13.26 5.16 -14.87
N ASN A 84 -12.24 5.28 -14.04
CA ASN A 84 -12.34 5.05 -12.61
C ASN A 84 -13.03 6.25 -11.94
N GLN A 85 -13.60 6.04 -10.76
CA GLN A 85 -14.14 7.12 -9.91
C GLN A 85 -13.00 7.89 -9.23
N SER A 86 -12.08 8.43 -10.04
CA SER A 86 -10.90 9.16 -9.59
C SER A 86 -11.01 10.63 -10.00
N ILE A 87 -10.48 11.52 -9.16
CA ILE A 87 -10.44 12.97 -9.47
C ILE A 87 -9.59 13.23 -10.73
N TRP A 88 -8.60 12.37 -11.00
CA TRP A 88 -7.78 12.44 -12.21
C TRP A 88 -8.59 12.16 -13.48
N ASP A 89 -9.49 11.17 -13.42
CA ASP A 89 -10.37 10.79 -14.52
C ASP A 89 -11.46 11.86 -14.71
N ALA A 90 -12.01 12.39 -13.62
CA ALA A 90 -12.97 13.50 -13.65
C ALA A 90 -12.36 14.77 -14.29
N ALA A 91 -11.07 15.03 -14.07
CA ALA A 91 -10.37 16.18 -14.63
C ALA A 91 -10.34 16.21 -16.17
N VAL A 92 -10.52 15.06 -16.83
CA VAL A 92 -10.64 14.99 -18.29
C VAL A 92 -11.86 15.77 -18.80
N PHE A 93 -12.94 15.83 -18.01
CA PHE A 93 -14.19 16.52 -18.33
C PHE A 93 -14.15 18.03 -18.12
N VAL A 94 -13.06 18.58 -17.57
CA VAL A 94 -12.92 20.03 -17.38
C VAL A 94 -13.02 20.75 -18.73
N GLY A 95 -13.90 21.74 -18.80
CA GLY A 95 -14.15 22.52 -20.02
C GLY A 95 -14.92 21.76 -21.10
N MET A 96 -15.60 20.65 -20.77
CA MET A 96 -16.61 20.07 -21.65
C MET A 96 -17.95 20.79 -21.45
N PRO A 97 -18.72 21.07 -22.53
CA PRO A 97 -19.99 21.76 -22.42
C PRO A 97 -21.02 20.98 -21.59
N GLN A 98 -20.94 19.65 -21.57
CA GLN A 98 -21.82 18.76 -20.81
C GLN A 98 -21.72 18.97 -19.29
N MET A 99 -20.54 19.36 -18.79
CA MET A 99 -20.29 19.55 -17.35
C MET A 99 -20.64 20.95 -16.86
N GLY A 100 -20.84 21.90 -17.78
CA GLY A 100 -21.03 23.30 -17.48
C GLY A 100 -19.79 23.98 -16.87
N ARG A 101 -19.86 25.32 -16.73
CA ARG A 101 -18.76 26.11 -16.17
C ARG A 101 -18.54 25.86 -14.68
N ILE A 102 -19.64 25.74 -13.92
CA ILE A 102 -19.60 25.51 -12.46
C ILE A 102 -19.03 24.12 -12.16
N GLY A 103 -19.51 23.08 -12.86
CA GLY A 103 -18.98 21.72 -12.69
C GLY A 103 -17.49 21.63 -13.02
N SER A 104 -17.07 22.28 -14.11
CA SER A 104 -15.64 22.37 -14.47
C SER A 104 -14.81 23.06 -13.40
N MET A 105 -15.29 24.17 -12.81
CA MET A 105 -14.60 24.85 -11.71
C MET A 105 -14.50 24.00 -10.45
N LEU A 106 -15.57 23.28 -10.09
CA LEU A 106 -15.58 22.39 -8.93
C LEU A 106 -14.58 21.25 -9.10
N VAL A 107 -14.55 20.57 -10.24
CA VAL A 107 -13.56 19.51 -10.49
C VAL A 107 -12.14 20.05 -10.50
N LEU A 108 -11.90 21.23 -11.06
CA LEU A 108 -10.59 21.85 -11.01
C LEU A 108 -10.16 22.15 -9.56
N LEU A 109 -11.07 22.65 -8.72
CA LEU A 109 -10.81 22.88 -7.30
C LEU A 109 -10.48 21.57 -6.57
N TRP A 110 -11.26 20.51 -6.80
CA TRP A 110 -11.01 19.19 -6.22
C TRP A 110 -9.69 18.58 -6.68
N LEU A 111 -9.32 18.77 -7.95
CA LEU A 111 -8.03 18.35 -8.48
C LEU A 111 -6.87 19.08 -7.79
N LEU A 112 -6.96 20.40 -7.62
CA LEU A 112 -5.94 21.19 -6.93
C LEU A 112 -5.81 20.78 -5.46
N ALA A 113 -6.93 20.56 -4.77
CA ALA A 113 -6.94 20.07 -3.40
C ALA A 113 -6.30 18.66 -3.31
N ASN A 114 -6.62 17.76 -4.23
CA ASN A 114 -6.02 16.43 -4.29
C ASN A 114 -4.50 16.49 -4.48
N ILE A 115 -4.02 17.29 -5.45
CA ILE A 115 -2.58 17.50 -5.67
C ILE A 115 -1.92 18.08 -4.42
N PHE A 116 -2.55 19.09 -3.80
CA PHE A 116 -2.03 19.71 -2.58
C PHE A 116 -1.86 18.70 -1.44
N VAL A 117 -2.87 17.86 -1.20
CA VAL A 117 -2.82 16.81 -0.16
C VAL A 117 -1.72 15.80 -0.49
N GLN A 118 -1.65 15.30 -1.73
CA GLN A 118 -0.65 14.32 -2.13
C GLN A 118 0.78 14.86 -2.01
N VAL A 119 1.02 16.11 -2.42
CA VAL A 119 2.33 16.77 -2.29
C VAL A 119 2.68 16.99 -0.81
N THR A 120 1.72 17.47 -0.01
CA THR A 120 1.95 17.70 1.43
C THR A 120 2.29 16.40 2.15
N PHE A 121 1.55 15.33 1.86
CA PHE A 121 1.82 14.01 2.44
C PHE A 121 3.19 13.47 2.00
N SER A 122 3.50 13.59 0.71
CA SER A 122 4.81 13.21 0.15
C SER A 122 5.97 13.93 0.85
N LEU A 123 5.84 15.24 1.10
CA LEU A 123 6.82 16.01 1.85
C LEU A 123 6.92 15.59 3.31
N LEU A 124 5.78 15.31 3.96
CA LEU A 124 5.74 14.85 5.35
C LEU A 124 6.49 13.53 5.50
N VAL A 125 6.24 12.57 4.62
CA VAL A 125 6.93 11.28 4.58
C VAL A 125 8.44 11.51 4.39
N ALA A 126 8.84 12.35 3.43
CA ALA A 126 10.26 12.61 3.18
C ALA A 126 11.01 13.24 4.37
N GLN A 127 10.36 14.13 5.12
CA GLN A 127 11.01 14.84 6.22
C GLN A 127 11.02 14.03 7.53
N ASN A 128 9.98 13.24 7.78
CA ASN A 128 9.78 12.60 9.08
C ASN A 128 10.04 11.10 9.06
N LEU A 129 9.77 10.41 7.95
CA LEU A 129 9.76 8.95 7.90
C LEU A 129 10.98 8.35 7.17
N LEU A 130 11.75 9.15 6.43
CA LEU A 130 12.95 8.67 5.71
C LEU A 130 14.24 8.75 6.53
N LYS A 131 14.16 8.88 7.85
CA LYS A 131 15.36 8.87 8.71
C LYS A 131 15.60 7.44 9.19
N PRO A 132 16.80 6.87 8.95
CA PRO A 132 17.11 5.55 9.48
C PRO A 132 17.16 5.60 11.02
N GLU A 133 16.69 4.51 11.64
CA GLU A 133 16.71 4.33 13.10
C GLU A 133 18.15 4.37 13.66
N PHE A 134 19.11 3.86 12.90
CA PHE A 134 20.53 3.89 13.24
C PHE A 134 21.26 4.85 12.31
N GLN A 135 21.60 6.04 12.80
CA GLN A 135 22.39 7.01 12.05
C GLN A 135 23.89 6.77 12.25
N ASP A 136 24.72 7.31 11.36
CA ASP A 136 26.18 7.17 11.48
C ASP A 136 26.69 7.75 12.82
N ASP A 137 26.10 8.85 13.29
CA ASP A 137 26.41 9.44 14.59
C ASP A 137 26.07 8.52 15.76
N ASP A 138 24.98 7.74 15.67
CA ASP A 138 24.65 6.71 16.67
C ASP A 138 25.70 5.61 16.69
N LEU A 139 26.14 5.15 15.51
CA LEU A 139 27.15 4.10 15.39
C LEU A 139 28.50 4.56 15.96
N HIS A 140 28.89 5.81 15.67
CA HIS A 140 30.07 6.44 16.27
C HIS A 140 29.93 6.58 17.78
N GLY A 141 28.76 7.00 18.26
CA GLY A 141 28.43 7.11 19.69
C GLY A 141 28.54 5.77 20.41
N LEU A 142 27.94 4.70 19.84
CA LEU A 142 27.98 3.35 20.38
C LEU A 142 29.40 2.77 20.40
N ARG A 143 30.18 2.97 19.33
CA ARG A 143 31.58 2.55 19.28
C ARG A 143 32.42 3.28 20.34
N ALA A 144 32.22 4.58 20.46
CA ALA A 144 32.95 5.40 21.41
C ALA A 144 32.56 5.10 22.86
N TRP A 145 31.27 4.84 23.13
CA TRP A 145 30.79 4.33 24.41
C TRP A 145 31.45 3.01 24.77
N ARG A 146 31.50 2.05 23.82
CA ARG A 146 32.12 0.73 24.05
C ARG A 146 33.57 0.84 24.51
N VAL A 147 34.36 1.70 23.84
CA VAL A 147 35.79 1.85 24.15
C VAL A 147 36.02 2.66 25.43
N ARG A 148 35.25 3.74 25.66
CA ARG A 148 35.53 4.69 26.75
C ARG A 148 34.84 4.37 28.06
N ILE A 149 33.66 3.77 28.01
CA ILE A 149 32.80 3.54 29.20
C ILE A 149 32.58 2.04 29.38
N GLY A 150 32.31 1.34 28.28
CA GLY A 150 31.93 -0.06 28.29
C GLY A 150 32.97 -1.01 28.91
N HIS A 151 34.25 -0.70 28.72
CA HIS A 151 35.39 -1.46 29.27
C HIS A 151 36.16 -0.70 30.37
N ASP A 152 35.59 0.38 30.91
CA ASP A 152 36.22 1.12 32.01
C ASP A 152 36.10 0.31 33.32
N ASP A 153 37.24 0.10 34.00
CA ASP A 153 37.38 -0.63 35.25
C ASP A 153 36.42 -0.12 36.35
N LYS A 154 36.04 1.17 36.30
CA LYS A 154 35.09 1.78 37.24
C LYS A 154 33.72 1.09 37.23
N TYR A 155 33.30 0.52 36.09
CA TYR A 155 31.99 -0.10 35.92
C TYR A 155 32.05 -1.64 35.92
N VAL A 156 33.21 -2.22 36.23
CA VAL A 156 33.35 -3.68 36.35
C VAL A 156 32.67 -4.15 37.64
N LEU A 157 31.73 -5.08 37.50
CA LEU A 157 31.01 -5.68 38.62
C LEU A 157 31.07 -7.20 38.51
N GLY A 158 31.53 -7.86 39.57
CA GLY A 158 31.64 -9.34 39.58
C GLY A 158 32.66 -9.89 38.56
N GLY A 159 33.63 -9.09 38.12
CA GLY A 159 34.63 -9.48 37.13
C GLY A 159 34.17 -9.37 35.68
N TYR A 160 32.94 -8.92 35.43
CA TYR A 160 32.40 -8.67 34.09
C TYR A 160 32.44 -7.18 33.77
N SER A 161 32.85 -6.85 32.54
CA SER A 161 32.76 -5.47 32.07
C SER A 161 31.32 -5.04 31.85
N LEU A 162 31.08 -3.73 31.76
CA LEU A 162 29.75 -3.20 31.46
C LEU A 162 29.25 -3.72 30.10
N VAL A 163 30.14 -3.85 29.11
CA VAL A 163 29.83 -4.43 27.79
C VAL A 163 29.41 -5.88 27.90
N ASP A 164 30.09 -6.70 28.70
CA ASP A 164 29.74 -8.12 28.84
C ASP A 164 28.34 -8.28 29.44
N ARG A 165 28.00 -7.44 30.43
CA ARG A 165 26.65 -7.43 31.02
C ARG A 165 25.57 -6.97 30.04
N VAL A 166 25.85 -5.95 29.22
CA VAL A 166 24.95 -5.49 28.16
C VAL A 166 24.74 -6.59 27.12
N CYS A 167 25.81 -7.24 26.66
CA CYS A 167 25.74 -8.34 25.70
C CYS A 167 25.05 -9.58 26.27
N GLY A 168 25.20 -9.82 27.58
CA GLY A 168 24.49 -10.85 28.34
C GLY A 168 23.02 -10.53 28.64
N GLY A 169 22.52 -9.35 28.25
CA GLY A 169 21.12 -8.98 28.40
C GLY A 169 20.69 -8.61 29.83
N ASP A 170 21.63 -8.25 30.71
CA ASP A 170 21.35 -7.92 32.11
C ASP A 170 20.34 -6.76 32.24
N ALA A 171 19.17 -7.05 32.80
CA ALA A 171 18.09 -6.07 32.94
C ALA A 171 18.31 -5.06 34.08
N SER A 172 19.29 -5.30 34.97
CA SER A 172 19.57 -4.44 36.13
C SER A 172 20.45 -3.22 35.82
N LEU A 173 20.78 -2.99 34.54
CA LEU A 173 21.68 -1.95 34.09
C LEU A 173 20.97 -0.60 33.89
N GLU A 174 21.09 0.31 34.88
CA GLU A 174 20.61 1.69 34.76
C GLU A 174 21.50 2.58 33.87
N LEU A 175 22.82 2.33 33.86
CA LEU A 175 23.80 3.18 33.17
C LEU A 175 23.89 2.94 31.65
N ALA A 176 23.29 1.85 31.14
CA ALA A 176 23.43 1.41 29.75
C ALA A 176 22.10 0.96 29.12
N THR A 177 20.97 1.49 29.62
CA THR A 177 19.63 1.08 29.19
C THR A 177 19.41 1.26 27.68
N GLU A 178 19.90 2.36 27.11
CA GLU A 178 19.82 2.65 25.67
C GLU A 178 20.53 1.58 24.82
N GLN A 179 21.73 1.17 25.24
CA GLN A 179 22.54 0.16 24.55
C GLN A 179 21.88 -1.22 24.64
N VAL A 180 21.33 -1.56 25.80
CA VAL A 180 20.56 -2.81 26.00
C VAL A 180 19.32 -2.81 25.12
N HIS A 181 18.60 -1.69 25.03
CA HIS A 181 17.40 -1.58 24.20
C HIS A 181 17.72 -1.74 22.71
N LYS A 182 18.72 -1.00 22.19
CA LYS A 182 19.17 -1.12 20.78
C LYS A 182 19.65 -2.55 20.46
N LEU A 183 20.37 -3.19 21.39
CA LEU A 183 20.82 -4.57 21.21
C LEU A 183 19.64 -5.56 21.18
N ARG A 184 18.63 -5.38 22.03
CA ARG A 184 17.42 -6.22 22.01
C ARG A 184 16.67 -6.11 20.69
N LEU A 185 16.48 -4.90 20.16
CA LEU A 185 15.86 -4.70 18.85
C LEU A 185 16.60 -5.47 17.74
N ILE A 186 17.93 -5.41 17.73
CA ILE A 186 18.75 -6.15 16.74
C ILE A 186 18.61 -7.66 16.93
N LYS A 187 18.64 -8.16 18.18
CA LYS A 187 18.50 -9.59 18.48
C LYS A 187 17.12 -10.12 18.12
N ASP A 188 16.07 -9.34 18.40
CA ASP A 188 14.70 -9.69 18.04
C ASP A 188 14.58 -9.76 16.52
N TYR A 189 15.16 -8.81 15.78
CA TYR A 189 15.15 -8.80 14.32
C TYR A 189 15.96 -9.94 13.68
N PHE A 190 17.13 -10.26 14.25
CA PHE A 190 18.06 -11.28 13.78
C PHE A 190 18.28 -12.38 14.84
N PRO A 191 17.33 -13.32 14.99
CA PRO A 191 17.38 -14.34 16.03
C PRO A 191 18.58 -15.31 15.90
N GLU A 192 19.19 -15.39 14.71
CA GLU A 192 20.40 -16.20 14.44
C GLU A 192 21.63 -15.71 15.21
N LEU A 193 21.65 -14.46 15.67
CA LEU A 193 22.78 -13.91 16.42
C LEU A 193 22.86 -14.45 17.86
N ASP A 194 21.77 -14.98 18.42
CA ASP A 194 21.75 -15.54 19.77
C ASP A 194 22.00 -17.06 19.76
N ASN A 195 23.28 -17.42 19.67
CA ASN A 195 23.76 -18.80 19.53
C ASN A 195 23.58 -19.69 20.79
N GLU A 196 23.16 -19.15 21.93
CA GLU A 196 23.08 -19.90 23.19
C GLU A 196 21.67 -20.38 23.56
N GLU A 197 20.62 -19.57 23.38
CA GLU A 197 19.28 -19.90 23.88
C GLU A 197 18.40 -20.66 22.86
N SER A 198 18.71 -20.55 21.56
CA SER A 198 17.98 -21.25 20.47
C SER A 198 18.14 -22.77 20.46
N ARG A 199 18.98 -23.34 21.34
CA ARG A 199 19.27 -24.79 21.37
C ARG A 199 18.15 -25.63 22.01
N TYR A 200 17.18 -25.01 22.68
CA TYR A 200 16.17 -25.73 23.48
C TYR A 200 14.72 -25.67 22.97
N LEU A 201 14.45 -24.92 21.89
CA LEU A 201 13.12 -24.87 21.27
C LEU A 201 13.17 -25.45 19.85
N PRO A 202 12.93 -26.77 19.67
CA PRO A 202 13.06 -27.45 18.38
C PRO A 202 12.00 -27.04 17.34
N PHE A 203 11.08 -26.14 17.68
CA PHE A 203 9.97 -25.71 16.83
C PHE A 203 9.70 -24.19 16.90
N LYS A 204 10.68 -23.35 17.26
CA LYS A 204 10.53 -21.92 16.93
C LYS A 204 10.64 -21.80 15.42
N MET A 205 9.63 -21.21 14.78
CA MET A 205 9.65 -20.87 13.34
C MET A 205 10.71 -19.81 13.07
N THR A 206 11.99 -20.16 13.16
CA THR A 206 13.14 -19.28 12.92
C THR A 206 13.13 -18.68 11.51
N TRP A 207 12.45 -19.34 10.56
CA TRP A 207 12.22 -18.83 9.21
C TRP A 207 11.25 -17.63 9.15
N LEU A 208 10.48 -17.34 10.22
CA LEU A 208 9.65 -16.14 10.34
C LEU A 208 10.39 -14.97 11.04
N GLY A 209 11.71 -14.89 10.87
CA GLY A 209 12.50 -13.77 11.39
C GLY A 209 12.17 -12.43 10.73
N GLY A 210 12.80 -11.36 11.22
CA GLY A 210 12.56 -9.99 10.73
C GLY A 210 12.84 -9.82 9.23
N GLU A 211 13.83 -10.54 8.71
CA GLU A 211 14.17 -10.53 7.28
C GLU A 211 13.00 -10.95 6.40
N VAL A 212 12.32 -12.05 6.72
CA VAL A 212 11.20 -12.55 5.91
C VAL A 212 10.00 -11.62 6.02
N MET A 213 9.73 -11.06 7.21
CA MET A 213 8.66 -10.06 7.38
C MET A 213 8.92 -8.80 6.54
N CYS A 214 10.17 -8.33 6.49
CA CYS A 214 10.57 -7.20 5.66
C CYS A 214 10.40 -7.51 4.16
N MET A 215 10.86 -8.68 3.71
CA MET A 215 10.70 -9.11 2.31
C MET A 215 9.22 -9.24 1.90
N LEU A 216 8.37 -9.80 2.75
CA LEU A 216 6.93 -9.91 2.49
C LEU A 216 6.26 -8.53 2.43
N SER A 217 6.59 -7.65 3.36
CA SER A 217 6.04 -6.29 3.41
C SER A 217 6.47 -5.46 2.21
N MET A 218 7.74 -5.53 1.80
CA MET A 218 8.21 -4.94 0.54
C MET A 218 7.49 -5.53 -0.68
N GLY A 219 7.26 -6.85 -0.69
CA GLY A 219 6.52 -7.53 -1.76
C GLY A 219 5.08 -7.01 -1.90
N ILE A 220 4.34 -6.94 -0.79
CA ILE A 220 2.98 -6.39 -0.75
C ILE A 220 2.99 -4.92 -1.22
N TRP A 221 3.90 -4.12 -0.68
CA TRP A 221 4.05 -2.72 -1.07
C TRP A 221 4.29 -2.55 -2.57
N PHE A 222 5.17 -3.39 -3.15
CA PHE A 222 5.45 -3.37 -4.58
C PHE A 222 4.22 -3.73 -5.40
N LEU A 223 3.46 -4.75 -4.98
CA LEU A 223 2.22 -5.12 -5.67
C LEU A 223 1.19 -3.98 -5.65
N CYS A 224 1.05 -3.28 -4.52
CA CYS A 224 0.18 -2.10 -4.41
C CYS A 224 0.62 -0.99 -5.37
N VAL A 225 1.91 -0.66 -5.41
CA VAL A 225 2.44 0.34 -6.35
C VAL A 225 2.29 -0.13 -7.81
N PHE A 226 2.56 -1.40 -8.12
CA PHE A 226 2.38 -1.93 -9.47
C PHE A 226 0.94 -1.87 -9.95
N LYS A 227 -0.03 -2.14 -9.06
CA LYS A 227 -1.46 -1.95 -9.35
C LYS A 227 -1.76 -0.50 -9.72
N GLU A 228 -1.22 0.46 -8.97
CA GLU A 228 -1.41 1.89 -9.25
C GLU A 228 -0.72 2.32 -10.55
N LEU A 229 0.52 1.89 -10.78
CA LEU A 229 1.25 2.14 -12.04
C LEU A 229 0.51 1.55 -13.24
N SER A 230 -0.03 0.33 -13.10
CA SER A 230 -0.81 -0.29 -14.17
C SER A 230 -2.07 0.51 -14.47
N SER A 231 -2.80 0.97 -13.44
CA SER A 231 -3.97 1.86 -13.61
C SER A 231 -3.62 3.15 -14.37
N ILE A 232 -2.48 3.79 -14.06
CA ILE A 232 -1.99 4.98 -14.76
C ILE A 232 -1.65 4.66 -16.22
N MET A 233 -1.01 3.52 -16.47
CA MET A 233 -0.61 3.09 -17.81
C MET A 233 -1.81 2.72 -18.67
N ASP A 234 -2.82 2.06 -18.11
CA ASP A 234 -4.08 1.73 -18.79
C ASP A 234 -4.85 3.02 -19.12
N PHE A 235 -4.92 3.96 -18.17
CA PHE A 235 -5.50 5.29 -18.39
C PHE A 235 -4.80 6.01 -19.56
N LEU A 236 -3.48 6.13 -19.52
CA LEU A 236 -2.70 6.77 -20.58
C LEU A 236 -2.79 6.01 -21.91
N GLY A 237 -2.86 4.68 -21.86
CA GLY A 237 -3.00 3.80 -23.01
C GLY A 237 -4.34 4.01 -23.73
N ALA A 238 -5.44 4.02 -22.98
CA ALA A 238 -6.78 4.26 -23.49
C ALA A 238 -6.87 5.57 -24.27
N PHE A 239 -6.36 6.67 -23.70
CA PHE A 239 -6.37 7.98 -24.38
C PHE A 239 -5.37 8.08 -25.54
N ARG A 240 -4.33 7.24 -25.58
CA ARG A 240 -3.40 7.18 -26.73
C ARG A 240 -4.01 6.51 -27.94
N LEU A 241 -4.85 5.49 -27.72
CA LEU A 241 -5.53 4.70 -28.74
C LEU A 241 -6.73 5.44 -29.37
N LEU A 242 -7.34 6.40 -28.65
CA LEU A 242 -8.44 7.20 -29.19
C LEU A 242 -8.01 8.00 -30.44
N PRO A 243 -8.85 8.02 -31.50
CA PRO A 243 -8.57 8.76 -32.72
C PRO A 243 -8.59 10.27 -32.47
N ARG A 244 -7.75 10.99 -33.21
CA ARG A 244 -7.58 12.44 -33.07
C ARG A 244 -8.69 13.17 -33.82
N GLY A 245 -9.37 14.09 -33.14
CA GLY A 245 -10.35 15.01 -33.72
C GLY A 245 -9.98 16.46 -33.42
N ASN A 246 -10.58 17.42 -34.12
CA ASN A 246 -10.43 18.84 -33.78
C ASN A 246 -11.25 19.22 -32.54
N LEU A 247 -12.40 18.57 -32.37
CA LEU A 247 -13.29 18.71 -31.22
C LEU A 247 -13.33 17.37 -30.47
N THR A 248 -13.56 17.41 -29.16
CA THR A 248 -13.81 16.21 -28.38
C THR A 248 -15.29 15.89 -28.44
N GLU A 249 -15.62 14.69 -28.91
CA GLU A 249 -17.00 14.22 -29.08
C GLU A 249 -17.31 13.06 -28.14
N LEU A 250 -18.45 13.18 -27.46
CA LEU A 250 -19.03 12.17 -26.58
C LEU A 250 -20.30 11.67 -27.23
N THR A 251 -20.37 10.37 -27.50
CA THR A 251 -21.58 9.71 -28.00
C THR A 251 -22.21 8.90 -26.88
N CYS A 252 -23.52 9.00 -26.73
CA CYS A 252 -24.29 8.11 -25.85
C CYS A 252 -24.45 6.76 -26.57
N SER A 253 -23.90 5.70 -25.99
CA SER A 253 -24.15 4.33 -26.41
C SER A 253 -25.63 3.98 -26.21
N PRO A 254 -26.22 3.05 -26.98
CA PRO A 254 -27.55 2.51 -26.71
C PRO A 254 -27.72 1.94 -25.29
N ASP A 255 -26.64 1.58 -24.60
CA ASP A 255 -26.65 1.07 -23.22
C ASP A 255 -26.58 2.18 -22.14
N ASP A 256 -26.91 3.43 -22.48
CA ASP A 256 -26.80 4.62 -21.59
C ASP A 256 -25.37 4.91 -21.08
N ALA A 257 -24.35 4.30 -21.69
CA ALA A 257 -22.95 4.58 -21.40
C ALA A 257 -22.41 5.72 -22.29
N PHE A 258 -21.67 6.66 -21.71
CA PHE A 258 -20.97 7.70 -22.47
C PHE A 258 -19.64 7.17 -23.00
N MET A 259 -19.46 7.19 -24.33
CA MET A 259 -18.21 6.77 -24.99
C MET A 259 -17.53 7.94 -25.70
N PHE A 260 -16.20 8.01 -25.61
CA PHE A 260 -15.41 8.96 -26.37
C PHE A 260 -15.19 8.48 -27.81
N THR A 261 -15.69 9.23 -28.79
CA THR A 261 -15.48 8.90 -30.21
C THR A 261 -14.18 9.49 -30.72
N SER A 262 -13.86 10.73 -30.31
CA SER A 262 -12.64 11.42 -30.73
C SER A 262 -12.17 12.41 -29.65
N ILE A 263 -10.86 12.67 -29.61
CA ILE A 263 -10.25 13.59 -28.64
C ILE A 263 -9.42 14.68 -29.33
N SER A 264 -9.58 15.91 -28.86
CA SER A 264 -8.75 17.05 -29.26
C SER A 264 -7.31 16.97 -28.75
N CYS A 265 -6.35 17.52 -29.51
CA CYS A 265 -4.94 17.54 -29.13
C CYS A 265 -4.68 18.22 -27.78
N SER A 266 -5.39 19.32 -27.48
CA SER A 266 -5.25 20.01 -26.19
C SER A 266 -5.64 19.13 -25.01
N ARG A 267 -6.73 18.34 -25.14
CA ARG A 267 -7.15 17.42 -24.07
C ARG A 267 -6.19 16.25 -23.94
N ARG A 268 -5.66 15.75 -25.05
CA ARG A 268 -4.63 14.70 -25.00
C ARG A 268 -3.36 15.17 -24.28
N ALA A 269 -2.95 16.42 -24.51
CA ALA A 269 -1.84 17.03 -23.76
C ALA A 269 -2.16 17.18 -22.27
N LEU A 270 -3.38 17.62 -21.93
CA LEU A 270 -3.85 17.68 -20.53
C LEU A 270 -3.84 16.30 -19.86
N VAL A 271 -4.41 15.28 -20.49
CA VAL A 271 -4.41 13.89 -19.99
C VAL A 271 -2.99 13.38 -19.80
N ALA A 272 -2.09 13.64 -20.76
CA ALA A 272 -0.69 13.25 -20.65
C ALA A 272 0.00 13.97 -19.48
N LEU A 273 -0.27 15.25 -19.27
CA LEU A 273 0.26 16.02 -18.16
C LEU A 273 -0.25 15.49 -16.81
N LEU A 274 -1.55 15.20 -16.70
CA LEU A 274 -2.17 14.64 -15.49
C LEU A 274 -1.62 13.25 -15.17
N GLY A 275 -1.53 12.37 -16.16
CA GLY A 275 -0.95 11.04 -15.98
C GLY A 275 0.54 11.10 -15.63
N PHE A 276 1.30 12.05 -16.19
CA PHE A 276 2.69 12.26 -15.82
C PHE A 276 2.84 12.78 -14.39
N ALA A 277 2.01 13.74 -13.97
CA ALA A 277 2.02 14.24 -12.59
C ALA A 277 1.68 13.10 -11.60
N ARG A 278 0.65 12.30 -11.88
CA ARG A 278 0.28 11.13 -11.08
C ARG A 278 1.40 10.10 -11.04
N LEU A 279 2.07 9.83 -12.17
CA LEU A 279 3.22 8.93 -12.25
C LEU A 279 4.40 9.42 -11.40
N LEU A 280 4.71 10.72 -11.42
CA LEU A 280 5.78 11.28 -10.59
C LEU A 280 5.50 11.10 -9.10
N ILE A 281 4.25 11.35 -8.67
CA ILE A 281 3.83 11.15 -7.28
C ILE A 281 3.92 9.66 -6.91
N ALA A 282 3.44 8.76 -7.77
CA ALA A 282 3.51 7.32 -7.53
C ALA A 282 4.96 6.81 -7.42
N ILE A 283 5.87 7.26 -8.31
CA ILE A 283 7.30 6.91 -8.25
C ILE A 283 7.95 7.45 -6.98
N PHE A 284 7.64 8.69 -6.62
CA PHE A 284 8.16 9.28 -5.39
C PHE A 284 7.71 8.47 -4.16
N LEU A 285 6.41 8.15 -4.07
CA LEU A 285 5.87 7.34 -2.98
C LEU A 285 6.47 5.94 -2.98
N PHE A 286 6.70 5.32 -4.13
CA PHE A 286 7.37 4.02 -4.24
C PHE A 286 8.75 4.05 -3.58
N VAL A 287 9.60 5.02 -3.95
CA VAL A 287 10.95 5.15 -3.39
C VAL A 287 10.88 5.46 -1.89
N ALA A 288 10.03 6.40 -1.51
CA ALA A 288 9.88 6.80 -0.11
C ALA A 288 9.34 5.65 0.77
N GLY A 289 8.31 4.95 0.32
CA GLY A 289 7.73 3.80 1.01
C GLY A 289 8.72 2.63 1.12
N THR A 290 9.52 2.39 0.08
CA THR A 290 10.58 1.36 0.13
C THR A 290 11.63 1.71 1.19
N MET A 291 12.14 2.95 1.17
CA MET A 291 13.10 3.42 2.17
C MET A 291 12.52 3.37 3.59
N TYR A 292 11.26 3.77 3.77
CA TYR A 292 10.56 3.71 5.05
C TYR A 292 10.45 2.29 5.59
N LEU A 293 10.04 1.32 4.75
CA LEU A 293 9.98 -0.09 5.13
C LEU A 293 11.36 -0.65 5.46
N CYS A 294 12.40 -0.28 4.71
CA CYS A 294 13.77 -0.69 5.01
C CYS A 294 14.32 -0.09 6.32
N TYR A 295 13.85 1.08 6.74
CA TYR A 295 14.29 1.74 7.98
C TYR A 295 13.47 1.33 9.20
N THR A 296 12.34 0.65 9.02
CA THR A 296 11.51 0.17 10.12
C THR A 296 12.17 -1.03 10.79
N THR A 297 12.55 -0.89 12.06
CA THR A 297 13.25 -1.94 12.84
C THR A 297 12.30 -2.80 13.67
N SER A 298 11.10 -2.30 13.96
CA SER A 298 10.06 -3.01 14.71
C SER A 298 9.23 -3.88 13.77
N MET A 299 9.19 -5.19 14.02
CA MET A 299 8.40 -6.14 13.21
C MET A 299 6.90 -5.86 13.24
N ALA A 300 6.38 -5.47 14.41
CA ALA A 300 4.97 -5.15 14.58
C ALA A 300 4.58 -3.92 13.75
N ASP A 301 5.45 -2.90 13.76
CA ASP A 301 5.26 -1.70 12.95
C ASP A 301 5.41 -2.03 11.46
N LEU A 302 6.29 -2.95 11.09
CA LEU A 302 6.47 -3.37 9.69
C LEU A 302 5.19 -3.96 9.09
N LEU A 303 4.51 -4.85 9.84
CA LEU A 303 3.20 -5.40 9.43
C LEU A 303 2.10 -4.35 9.44
N LEU A 304 2.02 -3.54 10.49
CA LEU A 304 0.99 -2.51 10.62
C LEU A 304 1.12 -1.44 9.53
N ASN A 305 2.37 -1.07 9.19
CA ASN A 305 2.69 -0.14 8.11
C ASN A 305 2.39 -0.75 6.75
N ALA A 306 2.76 -2.02 6.50
CA ALA A 306 2.46 -2.68 5.24
C ALA A 306 0.95 -2.72 4.95
N VAL A 307 0.13 -2.99 5.97
CA VAL A 307 -1.34 -2.98 5.86
C VAL A 307 -1.90 -1.56 5.76
N ALA A 308 -1.34 -0.59 6.48
CA ALA A 308 -1.79 0.80 6.41
C ALA A 308 -1.46 1.50 5.08
N LEU A 309 -0.55 0.94 4.29
CA LEU A 309 -0.19 1.43 2.95
C LEU A 309 -1.08 0.86 1.82
N GLU A 310 -1.97 -0.09 2.12
CA GLU A 310 -3.07 -0.51 1.22
C GLU A 310 -4.29 0.42 1.32
#